data_AF-A0A2N7DH61-F1
#
_entry.id   AF-A0A2N7DH61-F1
#
_cell.length_a   1.000
_cell.length_b   1.000
_cell.length_c   1.000
_cell.angle_alpha   90.00
_cell.angle_beta   90.00
_cell.angle_gamma   90.00
#
_symmetry.space_group_name_H-M   'P 1'
#
loop_
_entity.id
_entity.type
_entity.pdbx_description
1 polymer ?
#
loop_
_entity_poly.entity_id
_entity_poly.type
_entity_poly.pdbx_seq_one_letter_code
_entity_poly.pdbx_strand_id
1 'polypeptide(L)'
;MHNYYEVLGVKHDASIKELKKAYKKEAFKWHPDKNRSSEAHEKMRIINEARLILTDSDARARYDKEYERYQAFKSHSSSTAESTYTFNDEILFNWIKNAKEQAKDLAKASIDDLVGMSSAGMSAFYNKVKYPMIFWLLFLAIMSLTI
;
A
#
# COMPACT_ATOMS: atom_id res chain seq x y z
N MET A 1 10.07 -10.96 11.71
CA MET A 1 10.69 -9.75 11.14
C MET A 1 10.75 -9.93 9.63
N HIS A 2 10.25 -9.00 8.81
CA HIS A 2 10.39 -9.07 7.35
C HIS A 2 11.65 -8.33 6.91
N ASN A 3 12.27 -8.75 5.80
CA ASN A 3 13.30 -7.96 5.15
C ASN A 3 12.64 -6.84 4.33
N TYR A 4 12.62 -5.62 4.84
CA TYR A 4 11.96 -4.49 4.18
C TYR A 4 12.66 -4.07 2.89
N TYR A 5 13.97 -4.30 2.77
CA TYR A 5 14.71 -4.03 1.54
C TYR A 5 14.27 -4.98 0.42
N GLU A 6 14.11 -6.27 0.72
CA GLU A 6 13.58 -7.25 -0.23
C GLU A 6 12.12 -6.99 -0.58
N VAL A 7 11.28 -6.59 0.40
CA VAL A 7 9.88 -6.23 0.15
C VAL A 7 9.75 -5.10 -0.87
N LEU A 8 10.63 -4.09 -0.78
CA LEU A 8 10.66 -2.99 -1.74
C LEU A 8 11.47 -3.31 -3.01
N GLY A 9 12.20 -4.43 -3.03
CA GLY A 9 13.08 -4.81 -4.14
C GLY A 9 14.26 -3.85 -4.32
N VAL A 10 14.80 -3.33 -3.21
CA VAL A 10 15.95 -2.41 -3.20
C VAL A 10 17.13 -3.01 -2.46
N LYS A 11 18.33 -2.47 -2.72
CA LYS A 11 19.53 -2.85 -1.98
C LYS A 11 19.54 -2.21 -0.59
N HIS A 12 20.34 -2.78 0.31
CA HIS A 12 20.50 -2.28 1.67
C HIS A 12 21.11 -0.87 1.73
N ASP A 13 21.92 -0.48 0.75
CA ASP A 13 22.53 0.85 0.60
C ASP A 13 21.63 1.88 -0.11
N ALA A 14 20.37 1.51 -0.41
CA ALA A 14 19.47 2.37 -1.18
C ALA A 14 19.24 3.74 -0.51
N SER A 15 19.29 4.78 -1.34
CA SER A 15 19.01 6.15 -0.96
C SER A 15 17.51 6.38 -0.69
N ILE A 16 17.17 7.44 0.04
CA ILE A 16 15.77 7.82 0.31
C ILE A 16 14.97 8.02 -1.00
N LYS A 17 15.62 8.54 -2.05
CA LYS A 17 14.99 8.74 -3.36
C LYS A 17 14.61 7.40 -4.01
N GLU A 18 15.51 6.42 -3.95
CA GLU A 18 15.27 5.07 -4.46
C GLU A 18 14.19 4.34 -3.67
N LEU A 19 14.21 4.44 -2.34
CA LEU A 19 13.17 3.89 -1.47
C LEU A 19 11.79 4.44 -1.82
N LYS A 20 11.66 5.77 -2.01
CA LYS A 20 10.40 6.40 -2.42
C LYS A 20 9.93 5.93 -3.80
N LYS A 21 10.86 5.74 -4.75
CA LYS A 21 10.54 5.25 -6.10
C LYS A 21 10.08 3.79 -6.08
N ALA A 22 10.79 2.95 -5.35
CA ALA A 22 10.47 1.53 -5.20
C ALA A 22 9.13 1.32 -4.49
N TYR A 23 8.87 2.08 -3.42
CA TYR A 23 7.58 2.11 -2.75
C TYR A 23 6.43 2.40 -3.73
N LYS A 24 6.53 3.47 -4.54
CA LYS A 24 5.48 3.81 -5.51
C LYS A 24 5.21 2.69 -6.50
N LYS A 25 6.26 1.98 -6.94
CA LYS A 25 6.16 0.86 -7.88
C LYS A 25 5.40 -0.33 -7.26
N GLU A 26 5.79 -0.74 -6.05
CA GLU A 26 5.15 -1.87 -5.37
C GLU A 26 3.74 -1.52 -4.87
N ALA A 27 3.52 -0.30 -4.38
CA ALA A 27 2.20 0.17 -3.98
C ALA A 27 1.21 0.16 -5.15
N PHE A 28 1.64 0.56 -6.36
CA PHE A 28 0.78 0.49 -7.54
C PHE A 28 0.40 -0.95 -7.91
N LYS A 29 1.32 -1.90 -7.74
CA LYS A 29 1.13 -3.32 -8.05
C LYS A 29 0.19 -4.02 -7.06
N TRP A 30 0.29 -3.68 -5.79
CA TRP A 30 -0.46 -4.32 -4.70
C TRP A 30 -1.64 -3.48 -4.20
N HIS A 31 -2.02 -2.42 -4.92
CA HIS A 31 -3.15 -1.58 -4.54
C HIS A 31 -4.45 -2.41 -4.52
N PRO A 32 -5.24 -2.40 -3.43
CA PRO A 32 -6.44 -3.25 -3.30
C PRO A 32 -7.51 -2.95 -4.36
N ASP A 33 -7.54 -1.72 -4.88
CA ASP A 33 -8.42 -1.33 -5.99
C ASP A 33 -8.10 -2.06 -7.30
N LYS A 34 -6.80 -2.25 -7.60
CA LYS A 34 -6.34 -2.88 -8.85
C LYS A 34 -6.08 -4.37 -8.71
N ASN A 35 -5.77 -4.80 -7.49
CA ASN A 35 -5.43 -6.18 -7.16
C ASN A 35 -6.38 -6.69 -6.09
N ARG A 36 -7.37 -7.48 -6.51
CA ARG A 36 -8.40 -8.07 -5.64
C ARG A 36 -7.94 -9.39 -5.00
N SER A 37 -6.66 -9.74 -5.07
CA SER A 37 -6.17 -10.94 -4.41
C SER A 37 -6.28 -10.77 -2.88
N SER A 38 -6.53 -11.88 -2.18
CA SER A 38 -6.54 -11.91 -0.71
C SER A 38 -5.19 -11.48 -0.12
N GLU A 39 -4.11 -11.66 -0.87
CA GLU A 39 -2.75 -11.30 -0.45
C GLU A 39 -2.43 -9.81 -0.63
N ALA A 40 -3.17 -9.09 -1.47
CA ALA A 40 -2.87 -7.70 -1.80
C ALA A 40 -2.90 -6.78 -0.57
N HIS A 41 -3.89 -6.99 0.29
CA HIS A 41 -4.03 -6.22 1.54
C HIS A 41 -2.83 -6.45 2.49
N GLU A 42 -2.39 -7.70 2.63
CA GLU A 42 -1.26 -8.05 3.49
C GLU A 42 0.06 -7.51 2.93
N LYS A 43 0.30 -7.69 1.61
CA LYS A 43 1.49 -7.16 0.95
C LYS A 43 1.55 -5.65 1.05
N MET A 44 0.44 -4.96 0.79
CA MET A 44 0.36 -3.51 0.92
C MET A 44 0.70 -3.03 2.33
N ARG A 45 0.21 -3.73 3.37
CA ARG A 45 0.55 -3.42 4.76
C ARG A 45 2.05 -3.49 5.00
N ILE A 46 2.71 -4.57 4.57
CA ILE A 46 4.16 -4.75 4.74
C ILE A 46 4.94 -3.70 3.92
N ILE A 47 4.49 -3.35 2.71
CA ILE A 47 5.11 -2.29 1.87
C ILE A 47 5.03 -0.92 2.55
N ASN A 48 3.91 -0.59 3.16
CA ASN A 48 3.74 0.66 3.91
C ASN A 48 4.62 0.69 5.16
N GLU A 49 4.68 -0.41 5.91
CA GLU A 49 5.56 -0.57 7.07
C GLU A 49 7.05 -0.41 6.68
N ALA A 50 7.47 -1.08 5.60
CA ALA A 50 8.82 -0.96 5.04
C ALA A 50 9.17 0.49 4.70
N ARG A 51 8.26 1.22 4.06
CA ARG A 51 8.47 2.63 3.74
C ARG A 51 8.69 3.44 5.01
N LEU A 52 7.81 3.32 6.00
CA LEU A 52 7.86 4.14 7.21
C LEU A 52 9.15 3.92 8.00
N ILE A 53 9.58 2.67 8.15
CA ILE A 53 10.81 2.33 8.87
C ILE A 53 12.06 2.73 8.09
N LEU A 54 12.11 2.50 6.77
CA LEU A 54 13.33 2.75 5.99
C LEU A 54 13.54 4.22 5.60
N THR A 55 12.49 5.06 5.62
CA THR A 55 12.63 6.49 5.28
C THR A 55 13.15 7.35 6.42
N ASP A 56 12.96 6.93 7.66
CA ASP A 56 13.49 7.62 8.84
C ASP A 56 14.87 7.03 9.18
N SER A 57 15.88 7.89 9.30
CA SER A 57 17.26 7.46 9.49
C SER A 57 17.46 6.71 10.81
N ASP A 58 16.78 7.15 11.86
CA ASP A 58 16.94 6.58 13.20
C ASP A 58 16.17 5.26 13.29
N ALA A 59 14.98 5.19 12.70
CA ALA A 59 14.20 3.95 12.59
C ALA A 59 14.91 2.89 11.77
N ARG A 60 15.50 3.29 10.64
CA ARG A 60 16.28 2.41 9.78
C ARG A 60 17.49 1.85 10.53
N ALA A 61 18.26 2.68 11.22
CA ALA A 61 19.45 2.22 11.94
C ALA A 61 19.11 1.20 13.03
N ARG A 62 18.02 1.41 13.79
CA ARG A 62 17.54 0.43 14.78
C ARG A 62 17.07 -0.85 14.12
N TYR A 63 16.38 -0.73 12.98
CA TYR A 63 15.84 -1.86 12.25
C TYR A 63 16.96 -2.73 11.73
N ASP A 64 17.98 -2.13 11.12
CA ASP A 64 19.14 -2.84 10.61
C ASP A 64 19.84 -3.61 11.73
N LYS A 65 20.07 -2.97 12.87
CA LYS A 65 20.67 -3.60 14.06
C LYS A 65 19.87 -4.81 14.53
N GLU A 66 18.56 -4.70 14.67
CA GLU A 66 17.75 -5.82 15.14
C GLU A 66 17.51 -6.89 14.08
N TYR A 67 17.50 -6.50 12.81
CA TYR A 67 17.46 -7.43 11.70
C TYR A 67 18.73 -8.30 11.67
N GLU A 68 19.91 -7.73 11.90
CA GLU A 68 21.16 -8.50 12.06
C GLU A 68 21.07 -9.50 13.22
N ARG A 69 20.57 -9.08 14.38
CA ARG A 69 20.38 -9.99 15.53
C ARG A 69 19.40 -11.11 15.21
N TYR A 70 18.30 -10.79 14.54
CA TYR A 70 17.31 -11.78 14.08
C TYR A 70 17.94 -12.80 13.13
N GLN A 71 18.78 -12.35 12.19
CA GLN A 71 19.46 -13.24 11.24
C GLN A 71 20.51 -14.12 11.92
N ALA A 72 21.28 -13.56 12.86
CA ALA A 72 22.26 -14.31 13.65
C ALA A 72 21.57 -15.36 14.54
N PHE A 73 20.42 -15.03 15.12
CA PHE A 73 19.60 -15.98 15.85
C PHE A 73 19.08 -17.09 14.93
N LYS A 74 18.51 -16.73 13.79
CA LYS A 74 17.96 -17.68 12.80
C LYS A 74 19.00 -18.69 12.30
N SER A 75 20.27 -18.28 12.15
CA SER A 75 21.33 -19.20 11.74
C SER A 75 21.70 -20.20 12.84
N HIS A 76 21.71 -19.77 14.10
CA HIS A 76 22.03 -20.63 15.25
C HIS A 76 20.88 -21.57 15.65
N SER A 77 19.63 -21.17 15.44
CA SER A 77 18.44 -21.94 15.84
C SER A 77 18.00 -23.03 14.84
N SER A 78 18.83 -23.35 13.85
CA SER A 78 18.47 -24.29 12.77
C SER A 78 18.48 -25.78 13.17
N SER A 79 18.88 -26.15 14.40
CA SER A 79 19.03 -27.56 14.80
C SER A 79 18.20 -28.06 15.99
N THR A 80 17.55 -27.27 16.85
CA THR A 80 16.68 -27.84 17.90
C THR A 80 15.71 -26.81 18.49
N ALA A 81 14.42 -27.16 18.54
CA ALA A 81 13.32 -26.50 19.25
C ALA A 81 12.98 -25.05 18.86
N GLU A 82 11.69 -24.83 18.65
CA GLU A 82 11.00 -23.59 18.27
C GLU A 82 11.34 -22.41 19.21
N SER A 83 12.50 -21.81 19.00
CA SER A 83 12.99 -20.70 19.82
C SER A 83 12.34 -19.42 19.32
N THR A 84 11.58 -18.78 20.20
CA THR A 84 10.89 -17.51 19.89
C THR A 84 11.89 -16.36 19.98
N TYR A 85 12.16 -15.68 18.86
CA TYR A 85 12.95 -14.45 18.84
C TYR A 85 12.18 -13.32 19.54
N THR A 86 12.75 -12.75 20.60
CA THR A 86 12.21 -11.58 21.30
C THR A 86 12.95 -10.31 20.89
N PHE A 87 12.18 -9.25 20.66
CA PHE A 87 12.69 -7.96 20.24
C PHE A 87 13.17 -7.15 21.45
N ASN A 88 14.42 -6.67 21.45
CA ASN A 88 15.03 -6.03 22.62
C ASN A 88 15.19 -4.50 22.49
N ASP A 89 14.49 -3.85 21.55
CA ASP A 89 14.46 -2.39 21.39
C ASP A 89 13.02 -1.86 21.55
N GLU A 90 12.72 -1.21 22.68
CA GLU A 90 11.38 -0.69 22.94
C GLU A 90 10.97 0.46 22.00
N ILE A 91 11.94 1.26 21.55
CA ILE A 91 11.70 2.42 20.67
C ILE A 91 11.29 1.92 19.30
N LEU A 92 12.02 0.97 18.74
CA LEU A 92 11.68 0.39 17.44
C LEU A 92 10.40 -0.44 17.52
N PHE A 93 10.11 -1.11 18.64
CA PHE A 93 8.81 -1.76 18.84
C PHE A 93 7.65 -0.77 18.71
N ASN A 94 7.76 0.38 19.38
CA ASN A 94 6.76 1.44 19.30
C ASN A 94 6.64 2.03 17.89
N TRP A 95 7.76 2.21 17.17
CA TRP A 95 7.71 2.65 15.77
C TRP A 95 7.03 1.67 14.84
N ILE A 96 7.32 0.38 14.95
CA ILE A 96 6.66 -0.66 14.14
C ILE A 96 5.16 -0.69 14.44
N LYS A 97 4.78 -0.57 15.72
CA LYS A 97 3.38 -0.52 16.13
C LYS A 97 2.67 0.71 15.54
N ASN A 98 3.24 1.90 15.70
CA ASN A 98 2.67 3.15 15.18
C ASN A 98 2.63 3.18 13.66
N ALA A 99 3.63 2.61 12.99
CA ALA A 99 3.67 2.50 11.54
C ALA A 99 2.53 1.63 11.00
N LYS A 100 2.22 0.52 11.69
CA LYS A 100 1.06 -0.33 11.37
C LYS A 100 -0.27 0.38 11.58
N GLU A 101 -0.38 1.21 12.60
CA GLU A 101 -1.55 2.06 12.87
C GLU A 101 -1.76 3.05 11.70
N GLN A 102 -0.75 3.85 11.40
CA GLN A 102 -0.80 4.84 10.31
C GLN A 102 -1.01 4.22 8.94
N ALA A 103 -0.47 3.02 8.68
CA ALA A 103 -0.68 2.32 7.43
C ALA A 103 -2.16 1.97 7.20
N LYS A 104 -2.93 1.68 8.26
CA LYS A 104 -4.38 1.44 8.16
C LYS A 104 -5.13 2.72 7.84
N ASP A 105 -4.76 3.83 8.49
CA ASP A 105 -5.42 5.12 8.29
C ASP A 105 -5.16 5.68 6.90
N LEU A 106 -3.92 5.59 6.41
CA LEU A 106 -3.56 5.97 5.04
C LEU A 106 -4.30 5.12 4.00
N ALA A 107 -4.47 3.82 4.27
CA ALA A 107 -5.26 2.95 3.40
C ALA A 107 -6.73 3.40 3.36
N LYS A 108 -7.30 3.82 4.49
CA LYS A 108 -8.69 4.31 4.58
C LYS A 108 -8.88 5.68 3.92
N ALA A 109 -8.00 6.64 4.21
CA ALA A 109 -8.07 7.98 3.63
C ALA A 109 -7.94 7.96 2.09
N SER A 110 -7.07 7.09 1.56
CA SER A 110 -6.93 6.91 0.11
C SER A 110 -8.20 6.34 -0.54
N ILE A 111 -8.98 5.54 0.20
CA ILE A 111 -10.28 5.01 -0.26
C ILE A 111 -11.34 6.13 -0.28
N ASP A 112 -11.40 6.95 0.78
CA ASP A 112 -12.39 8.01 0.91
C ASP A 112 -12.19 9.11 -0.17
N ASP A 113 -10.93 9.52 -0.43
CA ASP A 113 -10.61 10.50 -1.49
C ASP A 113 -10.97 9.97 -2.89
N LEU A 114 -10.79 8.68 -3.14
CA LEU A 114 -11.11 8.05 -4.43
C LEU A 114 -12.63 7.95 -4.66
N VAL A 115 -13.41 7.66 -3.62
CA VAL A 115 -14.88 7.66 -3.67
C VAL A 115 -15.42 9.08 -3.90
N GLY A 116 -14.84 10.09 -3.25
CA GLY A 116 -15.18 11.49 -3.49
C GLY A 116 -14.88 11.95 -4.92
N MET A 117 -13.71 11.57 -5.46
CA MET A 117 -13.28 11.99 -6.79
C MET A 117 -14.03 11.25 -7.92
N SER A 118 -14.38 9.98 -7.72
CA SER A 118 -15.21 9.21 -8.67
C SER A 118 -16.66 9.71 -8.73
N SER A 119 -17.27 10.05 -7.59
CA SER A 119 -18.62 10.63 -7.56
C SER A 119 -18.68 12.04 -8.17
N ALA A 120 -17.66 12.88 -7.95
CA ALA A 120 -17.51 14.16 -8.62
C ALA A 120 -17.30 14.02 -10.15
N GLY A 121 -16.48 13.06 -10.58
CA GLY A 121 -16.26 12.77 -12.00
C GLY A 121 -17.51 12.22 -12.71
N MET A 122 -18.25 11.31 -12.05
CA MET A 122 -19.48 10.73 -12.59
C MET A 122 -20.61 11.76 -12.70
N SER A 123 -20.74 12.68 -11.73
CA SER A 123 -21.76 13.74 -11.80
C SER A 123 -21.48 14.76 -12.91
N ALA A 124 -20.22 15.12 -13.15
CA ALA A 124 -19.83 15.97 -14.27
C ALA A 124 -20.07 15.31 -15.64
N PHE A 125 -19.76 14.01 -15.77
CA PHE A 125 -20.06 13.24 -16.97
C PHE A 125 -21.57 13.11 -17.19
N TYR A 126 -22.34 12.77 -16.16
CA TYR A 126 -23.79 12.64 -16.24
C TYR A 126 -24.44 13.93 -16.76
N ASN A 127 -24.07 15.10 -16.22
CA ASN A 127 -24.61 16.38 -16.70
C ASN A 127 -24.24 16.70 -18.16
N LYS A 128 -23.08 16.27 -18.63
CA LYS A 128 -22.63 16.50 -20.02
C LYS A 128 -23.29 15.58 -21.03
N VAL A 129 -23.65 14.36 -20.61
CA VAL A 129 -24.16 13.31 -21.51
C VAL A 129 -25.68 13.17 -21.43
N LYS A 130 -26.32 13.64 -20.35
CA LYS A 130 -27.78 13.57 -20.12
C LYS A 130 -28.60 14.20 -21.26
N TYR A 131 -28.28 15.44 -21.63
CA TYR A 131 -29.05 16.16 -22.66
C TYR A 131 -28.92 15.59 -24.07
N PRO A 132 -27.72 15.26 -24.60
CA PRO A 132 -27.62 14.61 -25.89
C PRO A 132 -28.23 13.20 -25.91
N MET A 133 -28.19 12.45 -24.80
CA MET A 133 -28.87 11.14 -24.68
C MET A 133 -30.39 11.26 -24.73
N ILE A 134 -30.97 12.19 -23.96
CA ILE A 134 -32.43 12.42 -23.98
C ILE A 134 -32.87 12.88 -25.37
N PHE A 135 -32.09 13.75 -26.02
CA PHE A 135 -32.37 14.20 -27.38
C PHE A 135 -32.32 13.06 -28.39
N TRP A 136 -31.33 12.16 -28.28
CA TRP A 136 -31.19 10.99 -29.13
C TRP A 136 -32.32 9.97 -28.93
N LEU A 137 -32.75 9.75 -27.67
CA LEU A 137 -33.89 8.90 -27.35
C LEU A 137 -35.22 9.48 -27.85
N LEU A 138 -35.42 10.80 -27.74
CA LEU A 138 -36.58 11.48 -28.32
C LEU A 138 -36.56 11.42 -29.84
N PHE A 139 -35.39 11.58 -30.47
CA PHE A 139 -35.22 11.44 -31.91
C PHE A 139 -35.57 10.03 -32.41
N LEU A 140 -35.12 8.99 -31.69
CA LEU A 140 -35.47 7.60 -31.98
C LEU A 140 -36.97 7.31 -31.85
N ALA A 141 -37.62 7.86 -30.82
CA ALA A 141 -39.05 7.66 -30.60
C ALA A 141 -39.92 8.30 -31.70
N ILE A 142 -39.52 9.47 -32.21
CA ILE A 142 -40.22 10.16 -33.30
C ILE A 142 -40.07 9.38 -34.62
N MET A 143 -38.86 8.89 -34.91
CA MET A 143 -38.59 8.09 -36.12
C MET A 143 -39.40 6.78 -36.16
N SER A 144 -39.69 6.17 -35.00
CA SER A 144 -40.51 4.95 -34.93
C SER A 144 -42.01 5.15 -35.12
N LEU A 145 -42.52 6.38 -35.07
CA LEU A 145 -43.94 6.68 -35.32
C LEU A 145 -44.24 6.96 -36.80
N THR A 146 -43.21 7.11 -37.64
CA THR A 146 -43.31 7.45 -39.07
C THR A 146 -43.15 6.24 -40.01
N ILE A 147 -43.04 5.03 -39.47
CA ILE A 147 -43.03 3.74 -40.19
C ILE A 147 -44.28 2.97 -39.77
#